data_AF-A0A0R1FT13-F1
#
_entry.id   AF-A0A0R1FT13-F1
#
_cell.length_a   1.000
_cell.length_b   1.000
_cell.length_c   1.000
_cell.angle_alpha   90.00
_cell.angle_beta   90.00
_cell.angle_gamma   90.00
#
_symmetry.space_group_name_H-M   'P 1'
#
loop_
_entity.id
_entity.type
_entity.pdbx_description
1 polymer ?
#
loop_
_entity_poly.entity_id
_entity_poly.type
_entity_poly.pdbx_seq_one_letter_code
_entity_poly.pdbx_strand_id
1 'polypeptide(L)'
;MAEAKRDKMIGLVMFICNKYNRKDFRFAKSLISHSYDETVERLQKAYQDSCDAFKKRILEPIKIPADTVAIDYSAAFEKMTATKITTHQLKKYSKHALIAKEMLERINEPLD
;
A
#
# COMPACT_ATOMS: atom_id res chain seq x y z
N MET A 1 30.89 -1.22 -5.91
CA MET A 1 29.73 -1.76 -5.15
C MET A 1 28.99 -0.66 -4.38
N ALA A 2 29.65 0.08 -3.48
CA ALA A 2 28.99 1.14 -2.68
C ALA A 2 28.51 2.35 -3.50
N GLU A 3 29.29 2.81 -4.50
CA GLU A 3 28.87 3.90 -5.40
C GLU A 3 27.64 3.53 -6.22
N ALA A 4 27.62 2.35 -6.83
CA ALA A 4 26.45 1.87 -7.58
C ALA A 4 25.16 1.80 -6.73
N LYS A 5 25.26 1.40 -5.45
CA LYS A 5 24.11 1.42 -4.52
C LYS A 5 23.66 2.86 -4.21
N ARG A 6 24.59 3.80 -4.03
CA ARG A 6 24.27 5.21 -3.81
C ARG A 6 23.60 5.85 -5.02
N ASP A 7 24.08 5.57 -6.22
CA ASP A 7 23.48 6.11 -7.46
C ASP A 7 22.06 5.58 -7.68
N LYS A 8 21.83 4.29 -7.40
CA LYS A 8 20.48 3.71 -7.40
C LYS A 8 19.57 4.41 -6.38
N MET A 9 20.04 4.69 -5.16
CA MET A 9 19.27 5.41 -4.15
C MET A 9 18.92 6.83 -4.58
N ILE A 10 19.88 7.57 -5.15
CA ILE A 10 19.63 8.91 -5.68
C ILE A 10 18.59 8.85 -6.80
N GLY A 11 18.75 7.91 -7.74
CA GLY A 11 17.80 7.69 -8.82
C GLY A 11 16.38 7.35 -8.33
N LEU A 12 16.29 6.56 -7.26
CA LEU A 12 15.03 6.22 -6.59
C LEU A 12 14.39 7.46 -5.93
N VAL A 13 15.17 8.27 -5.22
CA VAL A 13 14.67 9.52 -4.60
C VAL A 13 14.17 10.50 -5.66
N MET A 14 14.93 10.70 -6.74
CA MET A 14 14.51 11.55 -7.86
C MET A 14 13.20 11.04 -8.50
N PHE A 15 13.09 9.73 -8.69
CA PHE A 15 11.88 9.10 -9.21
C PHE A 15 10.67 9.36 -8.30
N ILE A 16 10.83 9.19 -6.98
CA ILE A 16 9.75 9.39 -6.01
C ILE A 16 9.27 10.85 -6.00
N CYS A 17 10.20 11.80 -6.01
CA CYS A 17 9.89 13.23 -6.03
C CYS A 17 9.18 13.67 -7.32
N ASN A 18 9.41 12.98 -8.44
CA ASN A 18 8.80 13.34 -9.72
C ASN A 18 7.46 12.60 -9.96
N LYS A 19 7.38 11.32 -9.59
CA LYS A 19 6.22 10.47 -9.93
C LYS A 19 5.06 10.59 -8.96
N TYR A 20 5.34 10.71 -7.66
CA TYR A 20 4.31 10.58 -6.64
C TYR A 20 3.96 11.94 -6.02
N ASN A 21 2.68 12.10 -5.68
CA ASN A 21 2.16 13.32 -5.06
C ASN A 21 1.37 13.02 -3.79
N ARG A 22 1.31 14.00 -2.88
CA ARG A 22 0.50 13.98 -1.64
C ARG A 22 0.68 12.70 -0.80
N LYS A 23 -0.35 11.86 -0.72
CA LYS A 23 -0.38 10.64 0.12
C LYS A 23 0.56 9.57 -0.42
N ASP A 24 0.65 9.43 -1.74
CA ASP A 24 1.52 8.44 -2.39
C ASP A 24 2.99 8.81 -2.17
N PHE A 25 3.33 10.09 -2.29
CA PHE A 25 4.67 10.60 -2.00
C PHE A 25 5.06 10.33 -0.54
N ARG A 26 4.16 10.62 0.40
CA ARG A 26 4.41 10.36 1.83
C ARG A 26 4.65 8.89 2.10
N PHE A 27 3.87 8.01 1.46
CA PHE A 27 4.05 6.56 1.58
C PHE A 27 5.39 6.11 0.98
N ALA A 28 5.68 6.45 -0.29
CA ALA A 28 6.93 6.10 -0.95
C ALA A 28 8.16 6.59 -0.17
N LYS A 29 8.13 7.84 0.32
CA LYS A 29 9.21 8.40 1.14
C LYS A 29 9.43 7.64 2.45
N SER A 30 8.36 7.11 3.07
CA SER A 30 8.47 6.35 4.32
C SER A 30 9.17 4.99 4.17
N LEU A 31 9.26 4.47 2.94
CA LEU A 31 9.90 3.19 2.64
C LEU A 31 11.42 3.34 2.44
N ILE A 32 11.92 4.56 2.23
CA ILE A 32 13.35 4.84 2.06
C ILE A 32 14.04 4.86 3.43
N SER A 33 15.16 4.16 3.55
CA SER A 33 16.05 4.21 4.72
C SER A 33 17.42 4.83 4.38
N HIS A 34 18.28 4.93 5.39
CA HIS A 34 19.66 5.38 5.24
C HIS A 34 20.54 4.34 4.54
N SER A 35 20.15 3.06 4.59
CA SER A 35 20.82 1.95 3.89
C SER A 35 20.02 1.51 2.67
N TYR A 36 20.74 1.13 1.60
CA TYR A 36 20.15 0.51 0.41
C TYR A 36 19.47 -0.81 0.76
N ASP A 37 20.16 -1.68 1.50
CA ASP A 37 19.66 -3.01 1.82
C ASP A 37 18.40 -2.93 2.70
N GLU A 38 18.37 -2.03 3.69
CA GLU A 38 17.16 -1.76 4.48
C GLU A 38 16.01 -1.18 3.64
N THR A 39 16.32 -0.41 2.61
CA THR A 39 15.29 0.13 1.69
C THR A 39 14.67 -0.99 0.87
N VAL A 40 15.48 -1.93 0.36
CA VAL A 40 15.00 -3.12 -0.36
C VAL A 40 14.11 -3.97 0.54
N GLU A 41 14.56 -4.30 1.75
CA GLU A 41 13.78 -5.08 2.71
C GLU A 41 12.43 -4.41 3.05
N ARG A 42 12.44 -3.08 3.29
CA ARG A 42 11.21 -2.33 3.55
C ARG A 42 10.26 -2.33 2.36
N LEU A 43 10.79 -2.25 1.14
CA LEU A 43 10.00 -2.30 -0.09
C LEU A 43 9.35 -3.66 -0.29
N GLN A 44 10.12 -4.75 -0.16
CA GLN A 44 9.62 -6.12 -0.27
C GLN A 44 8.53 -6.38 0.80
N LYS A 45 8.83 -6.01 2.05
CA LYS A 45 7.87 -6.15 3.15
C LYS A 45 6.59 -5.33 2.91
N ALA A 46 6.72 -4.08 2.47
CA ALA A 46 5.56 -3.23 2.19
C ALA A 46 4.70 -3.78 1.03
N TYR A 47 5.32 -4.40 0.02
CA TYR A 47 4.61 -5.08 -1.05
C TYR A 47 3.82 -6.28 -0.50
N GLN A 48 4.47 -7.13 0.28
CA GLN A 48 3.88 -8.35 0.83
C GLN A 48 2.76 -8.04 1.83
N ASP A 49 3.01 -7.13 2.79
CA ASP A 49 2.02 -6.65 3.76
C ASP A 49 0.79 -6.06 3.07
N SER A 50 1.00 -5.30 1.98
CA SER A 50 -0.11 -4.71 1.21
C SER A 50 -0.92 -5.78 0.47
N CYS A 51 -0.25 -6.79 -0.11
CA CYS A 51 -0.90 -7.92 -0.75
C CYS A 51 -1.71 -8.75 0.24
N ASP A 52 -1.15 -9.03 1.42
CA ASP A 52 -1.82 -9.83 2.44
C ASP A 52 -2.99 -9.08 3.07
N ALA A 53 -2.84 -7.78 3.34
CA ALA A 53 -3.93 -6.92 3.77
C ALA A 53 -5.05 -6.85 2.72
N PHE A 54 -4.70 -6.77 1.43
CA PHE A 54 -5.66 -6.80 0.34
C PHE A 54 -6.41 -8.15 0.27
N LYS A 55 -5.70 -9.28 0.31
CA LYS A 55 -6.29 -10.63 0.32
C LYS A 55 -7.21 -10.83 1.52
N LYS A 56 -6.73 -10.49 2.72
CA LYS A 56 -7.52 -10.60 3.95
C LYS A 56 -8.80 -9.77 3.85
N ARG A 57 -8.71 -8.55 3.32
CA ARG A 57 -9.87 -7.66 3.21
C ARG A 57 -10.86 -8.07 2.13
N ILE A 58 -10.42 -8.73 1.06
CA ILE A 58 -11.31 -9.36 0.07
C ILE A 58 -12.10 -10.52 0.69
N LEU A 59 -11.43 -11.32 1.53
CA LEU A 59 -12.02 -12.52 2.14
C LEU A 59 -12.87 -12.21 3.37
N GLU A 60 -12.71 -11.04 4.00
CA GLU A 60 -13.49 -10.64 5.16
C GLU A 60 -14.95 -10.34 4.79
N PRO A 61 -15.93 -11.10 5.32
CA PRO A 61 -17.33 -10.79 5.11
C PRO A 61 -17.69 -9.45 5.75
N ILE A 62 -18.54 -8.67 5.08
CA ILE A 62 -19.07 -7.42 5.62
C ILE A 62 -19.97 -7.78 6.81
N LYS A 63 -19.41 -7.70 8.02
CA LYS A 63 -20.16 -7.90 9.26
C LYS A 63 -21.09 -6.72 9.46
N ILE A 64 -22.38 -6.91 9.20
CA ILE A 64 -23.44 -5.99 9.62
C ILE A 64 -23.85 -6.44 11.03
N PRO A 65 -23.86 -5.56 12.04
CA PRO A 65 -24.33 -5.93 13.37
C PRO A 65 -25.79 -6.41 13.27
N ALA A 66 -26.05 -7.62 13.74
CA ALA A 66 -27.37 -8.26 13.63
C ALA A 66 -28.42 -7.69 14.61
N ASP A 67 -28.00 -6.84 15.55
CA ASP A 67 -28.87 -6.34 16.63
C ASP A 67 -29.68 -5.09 16.27
N THR A 68 -29.51 -4.54 15.05
CA THR A 68 -30.25 -3.36 14.56
C THR A 68 -31.33 -3.74 13.55
N VAL A 69 -32.16 -4.74 13.87
CA VAL A 69 -33.34 -5.15 13.06
C VAL A 69 -34.51 -4.14 13.17
N ALA A 70 -34.34 -3.03 13.88
CA ALA A 70 -35.47 -2.13 14.15
C ALA A 70 -35.79 -1.11 13.04
N ILE A 71 -34.91 -0.85 12.05
CA ILE A 71 -35.22 0.10 10.95
C ILE A 71 -34.47 -0.30 9.67
N ASP A 72 -35.19 -0.71 8.61
CA ASP A 72 -34.59 -1.10 7.31
C ASP A 72 -33.64 -0.05 6.70
N TYR A 73 -33.87 1.23 7.02
CA TYR A 73 -33.01 2.34 6.58
C TYR A 73 -31.62 2.36 7.27
N SER A 74 -31.51 1.98 8.55
CA SER A 74 -30.21 1.99 9.26
C SER A 74 -29.31 0.85 8.77
N ALA A 75 -29.87 -0.34 8.56
CA ALA A 75 -29.12 -1.49 8.04
C ALA A 75 -28.60 -1.26 6.60
N ALA A 76 -29.41 -0.61 5.74
CA ALA A 76 -29.00 -0.26 4.38
C ALA A 76 -27.88 0.80 4.36
N PHE A 77 -27.96 1.81 5.23
CA PHE A 77 -26.91 2.84 5.37
C PHE A 77 -25.60 2.26 5.93
N GLU A 78 -25.68 1.40 6.94
CA GLU A 78 -24.52 0.69 7.51
C GLU A 78 -23.85 -0.20 6.46
N LYS A 79 -24.63 -0.97 5.68
CA LYS A 79 -24.11 -1.79 4.58
C LYS A 79 -23.44 -0.95 3.48
N MET A 80 -24.05 0.16 3.09
CA MET A 80 -23.46 1.08 2.09
C MET A 80 -22.16 1.69 2.60
N THR A 81 -22.12 2.11 3.87
CA THR A 81 -20.95 2.72 4.51
C THR A 81 -19.82 1.70 4.65
N ALA A 82 -20.11 0.48 5.11
CA ALA A 82 -19.15 -0.61 5.20
C ALA A 82 -18.56 -0.94 3.82
N THR A 83 -19.39 -0.98 2.76
CA THR A 83 -18.95 -1.22 1.38
C THR A 83 -18.05 -0.09 0.85
N LYS A 84 -18.35 1.17 1.17
CA LYS A 84 -17.48 2.30 0.81
C LYS A 84 -16.13 2.22 1.52
N ILE A 85 -16.12 1.86 2.80
CA ILE A 85 -14.90 1.71 3.60
C ILE A 85 -14.05 0.57 3.04
N THR A 86 -14.62 -0.61 2.77
CA THR A 86 -13.89 -1.74 2.18
C THR A 86 -13.30 -1.36 0.83
N THR A 87 -14.09 -0.72 -0.04
CA THR A 87 -13.61 -0.26 -1.36
C THR A 87 -12.45 0.73 -1.24
N HIS A 88 -12.53 1.67 -0.30
CA HIS A 88 -11.46 2.63 -0.06
C HIS A 88 -10.18 1.96 0.45
N GLN A 89 -10.31 1.00 1.36
CA GLN A 89 -9.18 0.23 1.90
C GLN A 89 -8.54 -0.65 0.82
N LEU A 90 -9.33 -1.34 0.01
CA LEU A 90 -8.84 -2.15 -1.10
C LEU A 90 -8.04 -1.31 -2.10
N LYS A 91 -8.58 -0.14 -2.49
CA LYS A 91 -7.86 0.82 -3.35
C LYS A 91 -6.57 1.32 -2.73
N LYS A 92 -6.54 1.51 -1.40
CA LYS A 92 -5.32 1.91 -0.69
C LYS A 92 -4.27 0.80 -0.75
N TYR A 93 -4.62 -0.43 -0.38
CA TYR A 93 -3.68 -1.55 -0.35
C TYR A 93 -3.16 -1.89 -1.75
N SER A 94 -4.03 -1.92 -2.77
CA SER A 94 -3.60 -2.16 -4.15
C SER A 94 -2.60 -1.09 -4.61
N LYS A 95 -2.86 0.17 -4.26
CA LYS A 95 -1.97 1.28 -4.64
C LYS A 95 -0.64 1.24 -3.91
N HIS A 96 -0.64 0.90 -2.62
CA HIS A 96 0.58 0.74 -1.84
C HIS A 96 1.46 -0.40 -2.38
N ALA A 97 0.86 -1.53 -2.74
CA ALA A 97 1.57 -2.63 -3.39
C ALA A 97 2.20 -2.19 -4.73
N LEU A 98 1.44 -1.47 -5.57
CA LEU A 98 1.96 -0.94 -6.84
C LEU A 98 3.15 0.01 -6.62
N ILE A 99 3.06 0.93 -5.66
CA ILE A 99 4.15 1.87 -5.37
C ILE A 99 5.42 1.12 -4.95
N ALA A 100 5.30 0.13 -4.05
CA ALA A 100 6.45 -0.66 -3.59
C ALA A 100 7.08 -1.46 -4.74
N LYS A 101 6.25 -2.08 -5.59
CA LYS A 101 6.69 -2.80 -6.79
C LYS A 101 7.44 -1.90 -7.76
N GLU A 102 6.87 -0.75 -8.13
CA GLU A 102 7.51 0.18 -9.06
C GLU A 102 8.84 0.72 -8.53
N MET A 103 8.96 0.90 -7.20
CA MET A 103 10.21 1.30 -6.56
C MET A 103 11.27 0.20 -6.63
N LEU A 104 10.92 -1.08 -6.43
CA LEU A 104 11.82 -2.24 -6.59
C LEU A 104 12.30 -2.39 -8.04
N GLU A 105 11.37 -2.32 -9.00
CA GLU A 105 11.69 -2.36 -10.43
C GLU A 105 12.67 -1.24 -10.80
N ARG A 106 12.52 -0.04 -10.21
CA ARG A 106 13.39 1.10 -10.50
C ARG A 106 14.85 0.88 -10.08
N ILE A 107 15.08 0.12 -9.00
CA ILE A 107 16.41 -0.23 -8.50
C ILE A 107 16.91 -1.59 -9.03
N ASN A 108 16.17 -2.19 -9.96
CA ASN A 108 16.43 -3.51 -10.57
C ASN A 108 16.52 -4.64 -9.53
N GLU A 109 15.70 -4.58 -8.49
CA GLU A 109 15.58 -5.69 -7.53
C GLU A 109 14.34 -6.54 -7.85
N PRO A 110 14.46 -7.88 -7.82
CA PRO A 110 13.33 -8.76 -8.05
C PRO A 110 12.29 -8.66 -6.93
N LEU A 111 11.05 -8.99 -7.27
CA LEU A 111 10.00 -9.29 -6.29
C LEU A 111 10.16 -10.76 -5.90
N ASP A 112 10.56 -10.99 -4.65
CA ASP A 112 10.51 -12.31 -4.03
C ASP A 112 9.07 -12.69 -3.63
#